data_AF-X0UQD8-F1
#
_entry.id   AF-X0UQD8-F1
#
_cell.length_a   1.000
_cell.length_b   1.000
_cell.length_c   1.000
_cell.angle_alpha   90.00
_cell.angle_beta   90.00
_cell.angle_gamma   90.00
#
_symmetry.space_group_name_H-M   'P 1'
#
loop_
_entity.id
_entity.type
_entity.pdbx_description
1 polymer ?
#
loop_
_entity_poly.entity_id
_entity_poly.type
_entity_poly.pdbx_seq_one_letter_code
_entity_poly.pdbx_strand_id
1 'polypeptide(L)'
;ITDISKVVDLTDKLKDGELTWTVPAGSWQVVRYVCSNNGQQLIAASPNSKGPFIDFLDPDATRFHFGYIIDKLGLKKGGDPESPLKYLEVDSMELHEGIQWTPKFPGWFKKYHGYDAIAWLPALSGWTVKDKVTSGRFEYDYTKTVSDLLIFSHYTTGSEVCAEYGLVLAGEAGGPGPPIWDSCPVDALKALGNVGIPRGEFWIKHIGIFLVKEVASASHIYGKKYVDAESWTTWRRWKDSPFVRKQIVDRAFCEGLNRITYHGYSHSP
;
A
#
# COMPACT_ATOMS: atom_id res chain seq x y z
N ILE A 1 27.72 14.14 -5.26
CA ILE A 1 28.78 13.14 -4.94
C ILE A 1 29.30 12.58 -6.26
N THR A 2 30.58 12.75 -6.60
CA THR A 2 31.10 12.38 -7.94
C THR A 2 31.33 10.89 -8.15
N ASP A 3 31.44 10.11 -7.08
CA ASP A 3 31.60 8.65 -7.13
C ASP A 3 31.01 8.03 -5.85
N ILE A 4 30.38 6.85 -5.97
CA ILE A 4 29.75 6.15 -4.84
C ILE A 4 30.79 5.72 -3.78
N SER A 5 32.02 5.43 -4.17
CA SER A 5 33.12 5.07 -3.25
C SER A 5 33.50 6.19 -2.27
N LYS A 6 33.03 7.42 -2.51
CA LYS A 6 33.18 8.55 -1.59
C LYS A 6 32.11 8.59 -0.49
N VAL A 7 31.10 7.74 -0.57
CA VAL A 7 30.12 7.55 0.50
C VAL A 7 30.66 6.51 1.46
N VAL A 8 30.80 6.89 2.72
CA VAL A 8 31.29 6.01 3.79
C VAL A 8 30.13 5.74 4.74
N ASP A 9 29.79 4.47 4.92
CA ASP A 9 28.84 4.06 5.95
C ASP A 9 29.52 4.14 7.33
N LEU A 10 28.96 4.97 8.21
CA LEU A 10 29.46 5.20 9.56
C LEU A 10 28.54 4.59 10.63
N THR A 11 27.56 3.77 10.24
CA THR A 11 26.54 3.22 11.16
C THR A 11 27.18 2.51 12.36
N ASP A 12 28.16 1.65 12.13
CA ASP A 12 28.85 0.89 13.20
C ASP A 12 29.75 1.76 14.12
N LYS A 13 29.93 3.04 13.77
CA LYS A 13 30.76 4.00 14.51
C LYS A 13 29.94 4.92 15.40
N LEU A 14 28.61 4.87 15.30
CA LEU A 14 27.70 5.62 16.16
C LEU A 14 27.29 4.72 17.35
N LYS A 15 27.60 5.14 18.57
CA LYS A 15 27.19 4.45 19.80
C LYS A 15 26.69 5.46 20.81
N ASP A 16 25.51 5.20 21.38
CA ASP A 16 24.89 6.04 22.41
C ASP A 16 24.80 7.54 22.06
N GLY A 17 24.63 7.83 20.76
CA GLY A 17 24.56 9.20 20.23
C GLY A 17 25.92 9.87 19.96
N GLU A 18 27.03 9.20 20.26
CA GLU A 18 28.40 9.65 19.98
C GLU A 18 28.96 8.96 18.73
N LEU A 19 29.48 9.74 17.79
CA LEU A 19 30.13 9.24 16.58
C LEU A 19 31.65 9.28 16.78
N THR A 20 32.29 8.11 16.82
CA THR A 20 33.75 7.99 16.90
C THR A 20 34.33 7.55 15.56
N TRP A 21 34.93 8.49 14.82
CA TRP A 21 35.46 8.23 13.49
C TRP A 21 36.81 8.95 13.26
N THR A 22 37.83 8.20 12.82
CA THR A 22 39.07 8.77 12.30
C THR A 22 38.82 9.34 10.92
N VAL A 23 38.63 10.65 10.85
CA VAL A 23 38.25 11.37 9.62
C VAL A 23 39.46 11.49 8.68
N PRO A 24 39.39 10.97 7.43
CA PRO A 24 40.43 11.20 6.44
C PRO A 24 40.55 12.67 6.05
N ALA A 25 41.72 13.09 5.55
CA ALA A 25 41.93 14.46 5.08
C ALA A 25 40.89 14.87 4.01
N GLY A 26 40.43 16.12 4.07
CA GLY A 26 39.43 16.68 3.17
C GLY A 26 38.24 17.30 3.90
N SER A 27 37.26 17.78 3.15
CA SER A 27 35.99 18.28 3.67
C SER A 27 34.92 17.20 3.59
N TRP A 28 34.26 16.93 4.72
CA TRP A 28 33.24 15.90 4.83
C TRP A 28 31.92 16.50 5.27
N GLN A 29 30.83 15.94 4.75
CA GLN A 29 29.49 16.18 5.24
C GLN A 29 28.97 14.89 5.86
N VAL A 30 28.67 14.93 7.16
CA VAL A 30 28.08 13.80 7.88
C VAL A 30 26.56 13.98 7.86
N VAL A 31 25.85 12.97 7.36
CA VAL A 31 24.39 12.96 7.31
C VAL A 31 23.88 11.80 8.17
N ARG A 32 22.99 12.09 9.12
CA ARG A 32 22.37 11.09 9.99
C ARG A 32 20.96 10.81 9.51
N TYR A 33 20.74 9.63 8.95
CA TYR A 33 19.42 9.12 8.62
C TYR A 33 18.78 8.49 9.85
N VAL A 34 17.53 8.81 10.11
CA VAL A 34 16.73 8.25 11.21
C VAL A 34 15.40 7.80 10.63
N CYS A 35 15.01 6.57 10.96
CA CYS A 35 13.69 6.04 10.64
C CYS A 35 12.80 6.19 11.88
N SER A 36 11.61 6.74 11.70
CA SER A 36 10.56 6.85 12.72
C SER A 36 9.21 6.57 12.09
N ASN A 37 8.18 6.30 12.91
CA ASN A 37 6.81 6.32 12.40
C ASN A 37 6.47 7.72 11.85
N ASN A 38 5.62 7.78 10.82
CA ASN A 38 5.17 9.04 10.22
C ASN A 38 4.01 9.70 10.99
N GLY A 39 3.56 9.07 12.09
CA GLY A 39 2.47 9.56 12.95
C GLY A 39 1.07 9.47 12.34
N GLN A 40 0.90 8.94 11.13
CA GLN A 40 -0.40 8.88 10.47
C GLN A 40 -1.37 7.99 11.26
N GLN A 41 -2.57 8.51 11.50
CA GLN A 41 -3.63 7.85 12.25
C GLN A 41 -4.70 7.30 11.32
N LEU A 42 -5.48 6.31 11.80
CA LEU A 42 -6.69 5.86 11.14
C LEU A 42 -7.63 7.04 10.85
N ILE A 43 -7.99 7.21 9.57
CA ILE A 43 -8.75 8.37 9.07
C ILE A 43 -10.18 8.37 9.62
N ALA A 44 -10.89 7.25 9.48
CA ALA A 44 -12.29 7.10 9.88
C ALA A 44 -12.42 6.22 11.13
N ALA A 45 -11.87 6.68 12.25
CA ALA A 45 -11.89 5.90 13.49
C ALA A 45 -13.24 5.93 14.22
N SER A 46 -13.70 4.75 14.67
CA SER A 46 -14.71 4.64 15.71
C SER A 46 -14.14 5.07 17.08
N PRO A 47 -14.99 5.32 18.10
CA PRO A 47 -14.51 5.73 19.43
C PRO A 47 -13.42 4.82 20.03
N ASN A 48 -13.44 3.51 19.69
CA ASN A 48 -12.55 2.50 20.25
C ASN A 48 -11.55 1.91 19.23
N SER A 49 -11.39 2.53 18.06
CA SER A 49 -10.47 2.04 17.01
C SER A 49 -9.39 3.05 16.59
N LYS A 50 -9.17 4.10 17.39
CA LYS A 50 -8.12 5.08 17.14
C LYS A 50 -6.73 4.47 17.31
N GLY A 51 -5.83 4.78 16.39
CA GLY A 51 -4.43 4.38 16.47
C GLY A 51 -3.64 4.72 15.22
N PRO A 52 -2.31 4.59 15.28
CA PRO A 52 -1.45 4.76 14.12
C PRO A 52 -1.69 3.66 13.09
N PHE A 53 -1.38 3.94 11.82
CA PHE A 53 -1.25 2.89 10.82
C PHE A 53 -0.10 1.94 11.15
N ILE A 54 -0.20 0.72 10.63
CA ILE A 54 0.87 -0.26 10.69
C ILE A 54 2.02 0.10 9.74
N ASP A 55 3.17 -0.54 9.92
CA ASP A 55 4.21 -0.53 8.91
C ASP A 55 3.78 -1.41 7.73
N PHE A 56 3.27 -0.78 6.67
CA PHE A 56 2.85 -1.50 5.46
C PHE A 56 4.01 -2.15 4.71
N LEU A 57 5.27 -1.87 5.03
CA LEU A 57 6.45 -2.53 4.46
C LEU A 57 6.94 -3.72 5.30
N ASP A 58 6.35 -3.98 6.47
CA ASP A 58 6.71 -5.11 7.33
C ASP A 58 5.60 -6.20 7.35
N PRO A 59 5.85 -7.39 6.76
CA PRO A 59 4.87 -8.47 6.77
C PRO A 59 4.49 -8.95 8.19
N ASP A 60 5.38 -8.81 9.17
CA ASP A 60 5.08 -9.18 10.56
C ASP A 60 4.06 -8.20 11.17
N ALA A 61 4.12 -6.93 10.80
CA ALA A 61 3.13 -5.93 11.21
C ALA A 61 1.76 -6.21 10.59
N THR A 62 1.71 -6.60 9.31
CA THR A 62 0.47 -7.06 8.67
C THR A 62 -0.10 -8.30 9.36
N ARG A 63 0.72 -9.32 9.62
CA ARG A 63 0.28 -10.55 10.32
C ARG A 63 -0.29 -10.24 11.70
N PHE A 64 0.40 -9.39 12.45
CA PHE A 64 -0.08 -8.92 13.75
C PHE A 64 -1.43 -8.23 13.64
N HIS A 65 -1.60 -7.29 12.71
CA HIS A 65 -2.83 -6.51 12.57
C HIS A 65 -4.03 -7.38 12.17
N PHE A 66 -3.88 -8.19 11.13
CA PHE A 66 -4.94 -9.09 10.68
C PHE A 66 -5.28 -10.11 11.77
N GLY A 67 -4.26 -10.71 12.40
CA GLY A 67 -4.46 -11.64 13.52
C GLY A 67 -5.23 -11.00 14.66
N TYR A 68 -4.89 -9.77 15.05
CA TYR A 68 -5.61 -9.03 16.09
C TYR A 68 -7.09 -8.85 15.77
N ILE A 69 -7.42 -8.43 14.53
CA ILE A 69 -8.82 -8.25 14.11
C ILE A 69 -9.57 -9.59 14.08
N ILE A 70 -8.96 -10.61 13.49
CA ILE A 70 -9.52 -11.97 13.38
C ILE A 70 -9.79 -12.58 14.77
N ASP A 71 -8.86 -12.42 15.71
CA ASP A 71 -9.00 -12.89 17.08
C ASP A 71 -10.15 -12.17 17.81
N LYS A 72 -10.34 -10.86 17.57
CA LYS A 72 -11.49 -10.11 18.11
C LYS A 72 -12.83 -10.57 17.54
N LEU A 73 -12.83 -11.10 16.31
CA LEU A 73 -14.00 -11.70 15.69
C LEU A 73 -14.24 -13.15 16.14
N GLY A 74 -13.33 -13.73 16.93
CA GLY A 74 -13.46 -15.08 17.48
C GLY A 74 -13.30 -16.20 16.46
N LEU A 75 -12.66 -15.91 15.32
CA LEU A 75 -12.45 -16.89 14.26
C LEU A 75 -11.29 -17.83 14.60
N LYS A 76 -11.33 -19.05 14.08
CA LYS A 76 -10.30 -20.08 14.30
C LYS A 76 -9.61 -20.44 13.01
N LYS A 77 -8.32 -20.79 13.11
CA LYS A 77 -7.57 -21.35 11.99
C LYS A 77 -8.23 -22.62 11.48
N GLY A 78 -8.09 -22.88 10.18
CA GLY A 78 -8.82 -23.93 9.46
C GLY A 78 -10.19 -23.48 8.95
N GLY A 79 -10.68 -22.34 9.42
CA GLY A 79 -11.97 -21.78 9.03
C GLY A 79 -13.16 -22.58 9.56
N ASP A 80 -14.34 -21.99 9.36
CA ASP A 80 -15.62 -22.64 9.62
C ASP A 80 -16.48 -22.53 8.35
N PRO A 81 -16.77 -23.65 7.66
CA PRO A 81 -17.64 -23.64 6.49
C PRO A 81 -19.00 -22.99 6.73
N GLU A 82 -19.52 -23.08 7.97
CA GLU A 82 -20.81 -22.52 8.37
C GLU A 82 -20.73 -21.04 8.78
N SER A 83 -19.52 -20.47 8.94
CA SER A 83 -19.36 -19.06 9.29
C SER A 83 -20.01 -18.16 8.22
N PRO A 84 -20.88 -17.21 8.60
CA PRO A 84 -21.42 -16.25 7.64
C PRO A 84 -20.38 -15.22 7.18
N LEU A 85 -19.30 -15.04 7.96
CA LEU A 85 -18.20 -14.14 7.59
C LEU A 85 -17.24 -14.87 6.64
N LYS A 86 -17.20 -14.40 5.38
CA LYS A 86 -16.40 -15.00 4.31
C LYS A 86 -15.25 -14.12 3.81
N TYR A 87 -15.32 -12.82 4.08
CA TYR A 87 -14.40 -11.84 3.53
C TYR A 87 -13.95 -10.86 4.61
N LEU A 88 -12.67 -10.49 4.55
CA LEU A 88 -12.20 -9.23 5.11
C LEU A 88 -11.87 -8.30 3.95
N GLU A 89 -11.91 -7.01 4.22
CA GLU A 89 -11.67 -5.97 3.24
C GLU A 89 -10.57 -5.04 3.73
N VAL A 90 -9.67 -4.70 2.80
CA VAL A 90 -8.81 -3.53 2.93
C VAL A 90 -9.26 -2.49 1.91
N ASP A 91 -9.60 -1.32 2.41
CA ASP A 91 -10.14 -0.22 1.62
C ASP A 91 -9.06 0.41 0.72
N SER A 92 -9.41 1.49 0.02
CA SER A 92 -8.46 2.34 -0.69
C SER A 92 -7.34 2.85 0.22
N MET A 93 -6.17 3.17 -0.36
CA MET A 93 -4.99 3.57 0.40
C MET A 93 -4.73 5.08 0.35
N GLU A 94 -5.06 5.78 1.44
CA GLU A 94 -4.77 7.22 1.59
C GLU A 94 -3.53 7.50 2.46
N LEU A 95 -2.35 7.06 2.02
CA LEU A 95 -1.11 7.25 2.79
C LEU A 95 -0.61 8.71 2.73
N HIS A 96 0.09 9.17 3.76
CA HIS A 96 0.82 10.44 3.70
C HIS A 96 2.09 10.29 2.85
N GLU A 97 2.48 11.39 2.20
CA GLU A 97 3.77 11.47 1.51
C GLU A 97 4.95 11.25 2.46
N GLY A 98 6.04 10.68 1.96
CA GLY A 98 7.27 10.50 2.73
C GLY A 98 8.27 9.54 2.09
N ILE A 99 9.46 9.51 2.68
CA ILE A 99 10.50 8.52 2.35
C ILE A 99 10.15 7.23 3.10
N GLN A 100 9.38 6.37 2.45
CA GLN A 100 8.92 5.11 3.02
C GLN A 100 10.09 4.16 3.35
N TRP A 101 10.19 3.73 4.60
CA TRP A 101 11.29 2.89 5.05
C TRP A 101 10.86 1.95 6.16
N THR A 102 11.47 0.77 6.22
CA THR A 102 11.33 -0.21 7.29
C THR A 102 12.72 -0.79 7.60
N PRO A 103 13.01 -1.28 8.82
CA PRO A 103 14.31 -1.90 9.13
C PRO A 103 14.71 -3.04 8.17
N LYS A 104 13.73 -3.71 7.56
CA LYS A 104 13.94 -4.80 6.60
C LYS A 104 14.27 -4.31 5.18
N PHE A 105 14.09 -3.02 4.87
CA PHE A 105 14.20 -2.47 3.52
C PHE A 105 15.57 -2.72 2.85
N PRO A 106 16.73 -2.48 3.51
CA PRO A 106 18.03 -2.71 2.87
C PRO A 106 18.24 -4.16 2.41
N GLY A 107 17.77 -5.13 3.20
CA GLY A 107 17.86 -6.54 2.87
C GLY A 107 17.01 -6.90 1.64
N TRP A 108 15.79 -6.38 1.58
CA TRP A 108 14.91 -6.53 0.42
C TRP A 108 15.52 -5.88 -0.82
N PHE A 109 15.91 -4.62 -0.72
CA PHE A 109 16.51 -3.87 -1.82
C PHE A 109 17.70 -4.61 -2.42
N LYS A 110 18.66 -5.02 -1.57
CA LYS A 110 19.86 -5.72 -2.01
C LYS A 110 19.56 -7.07 -2.66
N LYS A 111 18.55 -7.79 -2.15
CA LYS A 111 18.11 -9.08 -2.72
C LYS A 111 17.62 -8.93 -4.16
N TYR A 112 16.84 -7.89 -4.48
CA TYR A 112 16.22 -7.74 -5.79
C TYR A 112 17.04 -6.92 -6.79
N HIS A 113 17.87 -5.99 -6.31
CA HIS A 113 18.65 -5.09 -7.18
C HIS A 113 20.15 -5.41 -7.21
N GLY A 114 20.65 -6.21 -6.27
CA GLY A 114 22.03 -6.69 -6.25
C GLY A 114 23.07 -5.69 -5.70
N TYR A 115 22.63 -4.54 -5.16
CA TYR A 115 23.51 -3.56 -4.53
C TYR A 115 22.91 -2.97 -3.25
N ASP A 116 23.74 -2.30 -2.45
CA ASP A 116 23.35 -1.77 -1.14
C ASP A 116 22.65 -0.41 -1.27
N ALA A 117 21.46 -0.25 -0.68
CA ALA A 117 20.73 1.02 -0.68
C ALA A 117 21.33 2.09 0.25
N ILE A 118 22.06 1.69 1.30
CA ILE A 118 22.53 2.61 2.35
C ILE A 118 23.46 3.66 1.76
N ALA A 119 24.39 3.25 0.88
CA ALA A 119 25.31 4.17 0.22
C ALA A 119 24.61 5.18 -0.72
N TRP A 120 23.35 4.92 -1.09
CA TRP A 120 22.58 5.75 -2.01
C TRP A 120 21.52 6.63 -1.32
N LEU A 121 21.37 6.54 0.01
CA LEU A 121 20.47 7.42 0.78
C LEU A 121 20.63 8.93 0.48
N PRO A 122 21.83 9.47 0.17
CA PRO A 122 21.96 10.86 -0.26
C PRO A 122 21.11 11.23 -1.49
N ALA A 123 20.88 10.29 -2.41
CA ALA A 123 20.01 10.53 -3.57
C ALA A 123 18.56 10.79 -3.15
N LEU A 124 18.04 10.08 -2.15
CA LEU A 124 16.70 10.34 -1.57
C LEU A 124 16.60 11.71 -0.88
N SER A 125 17.75 12.33 -0.57
CA SER A 125 17.84 13.68 -0.01
C SER A 125 18.10 14.76 -1.09
N GLY A 126 17.94 14.41 -2.36
CA GLY A 126 18.10 15.32 -3.51
C GLY A 126 19.54 15.50 -4.00
N TRP A 127 20.50 14.71 -3.49
CA TRP A 127 21.89 14.83 -3.94
C TRP A 127 22.12 13.99 -5.19
N THR A 128 22.79 14.54 -6.20
CA THR A 128 23.24 13.73 -7.34
C THR A 128 24.45 12.88 -6.95
N VAL A 129 24.30 11.56 -6.99
CA VAL A 129 25.38 10.57 -6.81
C VAL A 129 25.82 10.05 -8.18
N LYS A 130 27.13 10.16 -8.46
CA LYS A 130 27.78 9.96 -9.75
C LYS A 130 27.30 10.93 -10.83
N ASP A 131 26.06 10.79 -11.28
CA ASP A 131 25.40 11.63 -12.28
C ASP A 131 23.87 11.52 -12.14
N LYS A 132 23.14 12.39 -12.85
CA LYS A 132 21.66 12.46 -12.76
C LYS A 132 20.98 11.17 -13.20
N VAL A 133 21.51 10.50 -14.24
CA VAL A 133 20.92 9.28 -14.79
C VAL A 133 21.08 8.14 -13.79
N THR A 134 22.28 8.00 -13.21
CA THR A 134 22.55 6.96 -12.22
C THR A 134 21.76 7.19 -10.93
N SER A 135 21.65 8.44 -10.45
CA SER A 135 20.80 8.76 -9.29
C SER A 135 19.33 8.46 -9.56
N GLY A 136 18.80 8.85 -10.72
CA GLY A 136 17.42 8.57 -11.11
C GLY A 136 17.11 7.08 -11.26
N ARG A 137 18.09 6.26 -11.65
CA ARG A 137 17.94 4.79 -11.65
C ARG A 137 17.82 4.23 -10.24
N PHE A 138 18.62 4.71 -9.30
CA PHE A 138 18.47 4.33 -7.90
C PHE A 138 17.12 4.77 -7.33
N GLU A 139 16.66 6.00 -7.61
CA GLU A 139 15.34 6.48 -7.17
C GLU A 139 14.20 5.61 -7.75
N TYR A 140 14.33 5.17 -9.00
CA TYR A 140 13.43 4.20 -9.60
C TYR A 140 13.45 2.85 -8.87
N ASP A 141 14.64 2.27 -8.64
CA ASP A 141 14.79 1.00 -7.93
C ASP A 141 14.24 1.09 -6.50
N TYR A 142 14.44 2.23 -5.83
CA TYR A 142 13.89 2.53 -4.51
C TYR A 142 12.37 2.54 -4.56
N THR A 143 11.77 3.30 -5.47
CA THR A 143 10.31 3.42 -5.63
C THR A 143 9.68 2.07 -5.95
N LYS A 144 10.33 1.31 -6.84
CA LYS A 144 9.93 -0.06 -7.16
C LYS A 144 10.00 -0.98 -5.95
N THR A 145 11.04 -0.86 -5.12
CA THR A 145 11.16 -1.65 -3.89
C THR A 145 10.08 -1.31 -2.88
N VAL A 146 9.76 -0.02 -2.69
CA VAL A 146 8.66 0.41 -1.81
C VAL A 146 7.35 -0.24 -2.28
N SER A 147 7.04 -0.14 -3.57
CA SER A 147 5.85 -0.76 -4.18
C SER A 147 5.81 -2.28 -4.00
N ASP A 148 6.88 -2.97 -4.41
CA ASP A 148 6.94 -4.43 -4.37
C ASP A 148 6.90 -4.97 -2.93
N LEU A 149 7.56 -4.28 -1.99
CA LEU A 149 7.57 -4.66 -0.58
C LEU A 149 6.21 -4.38 0.08
N LEU A 150 5.56 -3.25 -0.21
CA LEU A 150 4.21 -2.97 0.28
C LEU A 150 3.23 -4.03 -0.22
N ILE A 151 3.28 -4.39 -1.51
CA ILE A 151 2.39 -5.40 -2.08
C ILE A 151 2.60 -6.78 -1.43
N PHE A 152 3.86 -7.15 -1.21
CA PHE A 152 4.18 -8.40 -0.52
C PHE A 152 3.71 -8.38 0.94
N SER A 153 4.06 -7.32 1.65
CA SER A 153 3.80 -7.16 3.07
C SER A 153 2.31 -7.04 3.39
N HIS A 154 1.56 -6.24 2.64
CA HIS A 154 0.16 -5.96 2.96
C HIS A 154 -0.81 -6.90 2.25
N TYR A 155 -0.77 -6.96 0.92
CA TYR A 155 -1.76 -7.72 0.14
C TYR A 155 -1.47 -9.21 0.09
N THR A 156 -0.22 -9.60 -0.19
CA THR A 156 0.14 -11.03 -0.27
C THR A 156 0.03 -11.67 1.11
N THR A 157 0.72 -11.10 2.10
CA THR A 157 0.70 -11.61 3.47
C THR A 157 -0.69 -11.52 4.10
N GLY A 158 -1.45 -10.45 3.87
CA GLY A 158 -2.83 -10.31 4.34
C GLY A 158 -3.75 -11.39 3.75
N SER A 159 -3.61 -11.69 2.46
CA SER A 159 -4.35 -12.78 1.80
C SER A 159 -3.98 -14.15 2.38
N GLU A 160 -2.70 -14.41 2.63
CA GLU A 160 -2.23 -15.63 3.29
C GLU A 160 -2.85 -15.79 4.68
N VAL A 161 -2.82 -14.73 5.50
CA VAL A 161 -3.42 -14.74 6.84
C VAL A 161 -4.92 -14.98 6.76
N CYS A 162 -5.64 -14.30 5.86
CA CYS A 162 -7.07 -14.56 5.67
C CYS A 162 -7.35 -16.03 5.32
N ALA A 163 -6.56 -16.60 4.41
CA ALA A 163 -6.71 -17.98 3.97
C ALA A 163 -6.49 -19.00 5.12
N GLU A 164 -5.57 -18.73 6.05
CA GLU A 164 -5.38 -19.57 7.26
C GLU A 164 -6.66 -19.71 8.11
N TYR A 165 -7.60 -18.77 7.99
CA TYR A 165 -8.88 -18.74 8.72
C TYR A 165 -10.10 -18.97 7.81
N GLY A 166 -9.89 -19.43 6.58
CA GLY A 166 -10.98 -19.69 5.62
C GLY A 166 -11.66 -18.42 5.09
N LEU A 167 -11.00 -17.26 5.21
CA LEU A 167 -11.46 -15.97 4.70
C LEU A 167 -10.78 -15.65 3.37
N VAL A 168 -11.45 -14.80 2.58
CA VAL A 168 -10.90 -14.24 1.34
C VAL A 168 -10.70 -12.74 1.53
N LEU A 169 -9.50 -12.23 1.21
CA LEU A 169 -9.23 -10.80 1.23
C LEU A 169 -9.82 -10.13 -0.02
N ALA A 170 -10.71 -9.17 0.18
CA ALA A 170 -11.10 -8.18 -0.82
C ALA A 170 -10.23 -6.93 -0.66
N GLY A 171 -9.89 -6.26 -1.76
CA GLY A 171 -9.12 -5.03 -1.65
C GLY A 171 -9.28 -4.10 -2.84
N GLU A 172 -9.44 -2.81 -2.55
CA GLU A 172 -9.33 -1.71 -3.53
C GLU A 172 -7.87 -1.48 -3.93
N ALA A 173 -6.98 -1.83 -3.00
CA ALA A 173 -5.55 -1.91 -3.16
C ALA A 173 -4.90 -0.57 -3.53
N GLY A 174 -4.65 -0.35 -4.83
CA GLY A 174 -4.02 0.87 -5.32
C GLY A 174 -4.98 2.03 -5.57
N GLY A 175 -6.29 1.79 -5.54
CA GLY A 175 -7.32 2.81 -5.80
C GLY A 175 -7.47 3.82 -4.64
N PRO A 176 -7.87 5.08 -4.90
CA PRO A 176 -7.95 5.68 -6.22
C PRO A 176 -6.60 5.95 -6.90
N GLY A 177 -5.51 5.92 -6.12
CA GLY A 177 -4.15 6.07 -6.60
C GLY A 177 -3.88 7.37 -7.36
N PRO A 178 -2.68 7.52 -7.95
CA PRO A 178 -2.36 8.68 -8.79
C PRO A 178 -3.34 8.79 -9.99
N PRO A 179 -3.84 9.99 -10.35
CA PRO A 179 -3.47 11.31 -9.83
C PRO A 179 -4.34 11.81 -8.66
N ILE A 180 -5.25 11.00 -8.14
CA ILE A 180 -6.16 11.40 -7.05
C ILE A 180 -5.42 11.34 -5.71
N TRP A 181 -4.62 10.30 -5.50
CA TRP A 181 -3.80 10.08 -4.32
C TRP A 181 -2.37 9.65 -4.72
N ASP A 182 -1.54 10.65 -5.04
CA ASP A 182 -0.19 10.46 -5.57
C ASP A 182 0.77 9.74 -4.60
N SER A 183 0.46 9.76 -3.30
CA SER A 183 1.26 9.13 -2.26
C SER A 183 1.06 7.62 -2.14
N CYS A 184 0.06 7.04 -2.83
CA CYS A 184 -0.17 5.59 -2.85
C CYS A 184 0.95 4.89 -3.65
N PRO A 185 1.89 4.19 -3.01
CA PRO A 185 3.16 3.86 -3.65
C PRO A 185 3.14 2.44 -4.24
N VAL A 186 2.02 2.01 -4.83
CA VAL A 186 1.86 0.63 -5.34
C VAL A 186 1.63 0.59 -6.84
N ASP A 187 2.13 -0.47 -7.47
CA ASP A 187 1.62 -0.91 -8.78
C ASP A 187 0.22 -1.47 -8.55
N ALA A 188 -0.81 -0.73 -8.98
CA ALA A 188 -2.19 -1.06 -8.71
C ALA A 188 -2.60 -2.43 -9.30
N LEU A 189 -2.16 -2.75 -10.52
CA LEU A 189 -2.47 -4.04 -11.15
C LEU A 189 -1.87 -5.19 -10.34
N LYS A 190 -0.60 -5.07 -9.94
CA LYS A 190 0.07 -6.09 -9.13
C LYS A 190 -0.54 -6.20 -7.74
N ALA A 191 -0.92 -5.09 -7.12
CA ALA A 191 -1.59 -5.07 -5.82
C ALA A 191 -2.94 -5.81 -5.88
N LEU A 192 -3.78 -5.48 -6.86
CA LEU A 192 -5.07 -6.14 -7.13
C LEU A 192 -4.89 -7.64 -7.46
N GLY A 193 -3.80 -8.00 -8.14
CA GLY A 193 -3.44 -9.39 -8.40
C GLY A 193 -3.17 -10.23 -7.14
N ASN A 194 -2.80 -9.60 -6.03
CA ASN A 194 -2.44 -10.26 -4.77
C ASN A 194 -3.57 -10.31 -3.73
N VAL A 195 -4.78 -9.88 -4.08
CA VAL A 195 -5.99 -10.10 -3.27
C VAL A 195 -6.89 -11.17 -3.88
N GLY A 196 -7.81 -11.71 -3.09
CA GLY A 196 -8.77 -12.72 -3.55
C GLY A 196 -9.92 -12.13 -4.37
N ILE A 197 -10.40 -10.95 -3.99
CA ILE A 197 -11.42 -10.17 -4.72
C ILE A 197 -10.84 -8.79 -5.01
N PRO A 198 -10.40 -8.54 -6.27
CA PRO A 198 -10.07 -7.20 -6.73
C PRO A 198 -11.32 -6.32 -6.70
N ARG A 199 -11.21 -5.16 -6.05
CA ARG A 199 -12.24 -4.13 -5.99
C ARG A 199 -11.68 -2.83 -6.57
N GLY A 200 -12.54 -2.02 -7.14
CA GLY A 200 -12.25 -0.61 -7.35
C GLY A 200 -13.49 0.19 -7.01
N GLU A 201 -13.62 1.40 -7.54
CA GLU A 201 -14.69 2.30 -7.13
C GLU A 201 -15.22 3.13 -8.30
N PHE A 202 -16.49 3.50 -8.24
CA PHE A 202 -17.04 4.51 -9.14
C PHE A 202 -18.09 5.39 -8.47
N TRP A 203 -17.94 6.70 -8.73
CA TRP A 203 -18.71 7.74 -8.05
C TRP A 203 -19.77 8.37 -8.97
N ILE A 204 -20.88 8.79 -8.38
CA ILE A 204 -21.91 9.58 -9.09
C ILE A 204 -21.47 11.04 -9.18
N LYS A 205 -21.07 11.47 -10.39
CA LYS A 205 -20.85 12.89 -10.74
C LYS A 205 -19.98 13.64 -9.71
N HIS A 206 -18.79 13.10 -9.45
CA HIS A 206 -17.80 13.67 -8.53
C HIS A 206 -16.52 14.09 -9.27
N ILE A 207 -15.32 13.89 -8.70
CA ILE A 207 -14.01 14.25 -9.28
C ILE A 207 -13.50 13.29 -10.37
N GLY A 208 -14.40 12.53 -11.01
CA GLY A 208 -14.03 11.62 -12.10
C GLY A 208 -13.54 10.23 -11.67
N ILE A 209 -13.76 9.84 -10.41
CA ILE A 209 -13.43 8.50 -9.90
C ILE A 209 -14.27 7.43 -10.62
N PHE A 210 -13.61 6.64 -11.46
CA PHE A 210 -14.20 5.53 -12.20
C PHE A 210 -13.13 4.47 -12.50
N LEU A 211 -12.85 3.62 -11.51
CA LEU A 211 -11.73 2.67 -11.48
C LEU A 211 -12.20 1.25 -11.71
N VAL A 212 -12.91 1.03 -12.81
CA VAL A 212 -13.42 -0.30 -13.15
C VAL A 212 -12.49 -0.99 -14.15
N LYS A 213 -11.99 -0.24 -15.14
CA LYS A 213 -11.14 -0.84 -16.18
C LYS A 213 -9.80 -1.38 -15.66
N GLU A 214 -9.20 -0.72 -14.68
CA GLU A 214 -7.95 -1.18 -14.04
C GLU A 214 -8.18 -2.53 -13.32
N VAL A 215 -9.25 -2.61 -12.53
CA VAL A 215 -9.65 -3.83 -11.79
C VAL A 215 -9.98 -4.97 -12.74
N ALA A 216 -10.71 -4.69 -13.83
CA ALA A 216 -10.97 -5.67 -14.87
C ALA A 216 -9.67 -6.16 -15.52
N SER A 217 -8.72 -5.26 -15.77
CA SER A 217 -7.42 -5.60 -16.36
C SER A 217 -6.60 -6.49 -15.43
N ALA A 218 -6.48 -6.11 -14.15
CA ALA A 218 -5.81 -6.94 -13.14
C ALA A 218 -6.49 -8.31 -13.02
N SER A 219 -7.83 -8.35 -12.99
CA SER A 219 -8.59 -9.59 -12.88
C SER A 219 -8.34 -10.52 -14.07
N HIS A 220 -8.27 -9.98 -15.29
CA HIS A 220 -7.95 -10.78 -16.48
C HIS A 220 -6.49 -11.25 -16.49
N ILE A 221 -5.52 -10.40 -16.12
CA ILE A 221 -4.10 -10.75 -16.07
C ILE A 221 -3.84 -11.88 -15.05
N TYR A 222 -4.45 -11.78 -13.88
CA TYR A 222 -4.21 -12.70 -12.75
C TYR A 222 -5.28 -13.79 -12.60
N GLY A 223 -6.18 -13.96 -13.57
CA GLY A 223 -7.19 -15.02 -13.59
C GLY A 223 -8.22 -14.94 -12.45
N LYS A 224 -8.55 -13.73 -11.99
CA LYS A 224 -9.53 -13.51 -10.91
C LYS A 224 -10.94 -13.60 -11.48
N LYS A 225 -11.82 -14.31 -10.75
CA LYS A 225 -13.22 -14.51 -11.15
C LYS A 225 -14.04 -13.21 -11.07
N TYR A 226 -13.77 -12.40 -10.05
CA TYR A 226 -14.58 -11.23 -9.73
C TYR A 226 -13.87 -9.95 -10.13
N VAL A 227 -14.63 -9.06 -10.77
CA VAL A 227 -14.35 -7.63 -10.91
C VAL A 227 -15.40 -6.95 -10.06
N ASP A 228 -15.03 -6.60 -8.83
CA ASP A 228 -15.91 -5.97 -7.84
C ASP A 228 -15.73 -4.44 -7.86
N ALA A 229 -16.75 -3.71 -7.41
CA ALA A 229 -16.58 -2.28 -7.17
C ALA A 229 -17.43 -1.75 -6.02
N GLU A 230 -16.85 -0.87 -5.21
CA GLU A 230 -17.57 0.15 -4.45
C GLU A 230 -18.39 1.00 -5.44
N SER A 231 -19.71 0.83 -5.36
CA SER A 231 -20.62 1.28 -6.41
C SER A 231 -21.48 2.46 -5.96
N TRP A 232 -21.50 3.50 -6.79
CA TRP A 232 -22.36 4.69 -6.67
C TRP A 232 -22.08 5.62 -5.50
N THR A 233 -20.83 5.74 -5.09
CA THR A 233 -20.42 6.68 -4.05
C THR A 233 -20.80 8.11 -4.44
N THR A 234 -21.40 8.85 -3.50
CA THR A 234 -22.06 10.13 -3.83
C THR A 234 -22.14 11.06 -2.63
N TRP A 235 -21.98 12.36 -2.87
CA TRP A 235 -22.25 13.43 -1.91
C TRP A 235 -23.53 14.22 -2.23
N ARG A 236 -24.32 13.76 -3.19
CA ARG A 236 -25.45 14.51 -3.74
C ARG A 236 -26.71 14.49 -2.87
N ARG A 237 -26.70 13.75 -1.74
CA ARG A 237 -27.75 13.65 -0.69
C ARG A 237 -29.18 13.46 -1.23
N TRP A 238 -29.64 12.20 -1.29
CA TRP A 238 -31.03 11.83 -1.64
C TRP A 238 -31.53 12.27 -3.03
N LYS A 239 -30.63 12.60 -3.96
CA LYS A 239 -30.97 13.05 -5.33
C LYS A 239 -30.96 11.93 -6.37
N ASP A 240 -30.36 10.79 -6.06
CA ASP A 240 -30.00 9.80 -7.07
C ASP A 240 -30.98 8.61 -7.03
N SER A 241 -31.82 8.52 -8.07
CA SER A 241 -32.79 7.44 -8.24
C SER A 241 -32.18 6.22 -8.94
N PRO A 242 -32.87 5.06 -8.94
CA PRO A 242 -32.44 3.89 -9.72
C PRO A 242 -32.21 4.20 -11.21
N PHE A 243 -32.92 5.17 -11.80
CA PHE A 243 -32.72 5.59 -13.18
C PHE A 243 -31.31 6.18 -13.41
N VAL A 244 -30.85 7.05 -12.51
CA VAL A 244 -29.49 7.63 -12.57
C VAL A 244 -28.44 6.53 -12.34
N ARG A 245 -28.69 5.65 -11.38
CA ARG A 245 -27.77 4.55 -11.03
C ARG A 245 -27.59 3.56 -12.17
N LYS A 246 -28.67 3.26 -12.91
CA LYS A 246 -28.64 2.35 -14.07
C LYS A 246 -27.61 2.79 -15.11
N GLN A 247 -27.64 4.04 -15.54
CA GLN A 247 -26.73 4.54 -16.57
C GLN A 247 -25.25 4.40 -16.18
N ILE A 248 -24.94 4.63 -14.91
CA ILE A 248 -23.56 4.60 -14.40
C ILE A 248 -23.06 3.16 -14.31
N VAL A 249 -23.88 2.23 -13.81
CA VAL A 249 -23.47 0.82 -13.71
C VAL A 249 -23.45 0.12 -15.07
N ASP A 250 -24.30 0.53 -16.02
CA ASP A 250 -24.22 0.03 -17.40
C ASP A 250 -22.81 0.30 -17.99
N ARG A 251 -22.22 1.49 -17.74
CA ARG A 251 -20.83 1.77 -18.10
C ARG A 251 -19.85 0.86 -17.35
N ALA A 252 -20.05 0.66 -16.05
CA ALA A 252 -19.16 -0.19 -15.26
C ALA A 252 -19.15 -1.63 -15.78
N PHE A 253 -20.32 -2.19 -16.12
CA PHE A 253 -20.43 -3.49 -16.77
C PHE A 253 -19.67 -3.53 -18.11
N CYS A 254 -19.77 -2.47 -18.93
CA CYS A 254 -19.00 -2.37 -20.17
C CYS A 254 -17.48 -2.29 -19.96
N GLU A 255 -17.02 -1.74 -18.82
CA GLU A 255 -15.59 -1.72 -18.47
C GLU A 255 -15.07 -3.05 -17.93
N GLY A 256 -15.97 -3.95 -17.52
CA GLY A 256 -15.66 -5.32 -17.11
C GLY A 256 -16.19 -5.71 -15.73
N LEU A 257 -16.93 -4.83 -15.04
CA LEU A 257 -17.55 -5.13 -13.75
C LEU A 257 -18.40 -6.41 -13.86
N ASN A 258 -18.35 -7.27 -12.85
CA ASN A 258 -19.24 -8.44 -12.79
C ASN A 258 -19.79 -8.72 -11.39
N ARG A 259 -19.41 -7.90 -10.40
CA ARG A 259 -19.91 -7.93 -9.04
C ARG A 259 -20.06 -6.50 -8.51
N ILE A 260 -21.19 -6.22 -7.87
CA ILE A 260 -21.53 -4.90 -7.34
C ILE A 260 -21.44 -4.96 -5.82
N THR A 261 -20.68 -4.06 -5.22
CA THR A 261 -20.72 -3.77 -3.78
C THR A 261 -21.32 -2.38 -3.57
N TYR A 262 -22.45 -2.31 -2.89
CA TYR A 262 -23.24 -1.08 -2.80
C TYR A 262 -22.65 -0.09 -1.79
N HIS A 263 -22.30 1.13 -2.21
CA HIS A 263 -21.85 2.19 -1.30
C HIS A 263 -22.96 3.22 -1.03
N GLY A 264 -23.52 3.32 0.16
CA GLY A 264 -23.50 2.34 1.25
C GLY A 264 -24.94 1.94 1.62
N TYR A 265 -25.07 1.05 2.61
CA TYR A 265 -26.35 0.71 3.22
C TYR A 265 -26.27 1.02 4.72
N SER A 266 -26.47 2.28 5.08
CA SER A 266 -26.37 2.72 6.46
C SER A 266 -27.38 2.02 7.36
N HIS A 267 -26.92 1.58 8.53
CA HIS A 267 -27.79 1.00 9.54
C HIS A 267 -28.82 2.04 10.04
N SER A 268 -30.09 1.64 10.10
CA SER A 268 -31.14 2.37 10.81
C SER A 268 -31.37 1.68 12.16
N PRO A 269 -30.86 2.25 13.28
CA PRO A 269 -31.01 1.67 14.61
C PRO A 269 -32.45 1.72 15.13
#